data_AF-A0A2S6N6X4-F1
#
_entry.id   AF-A0A2S6N6X4-F1
#
_cell.length_a   1.000
_cell.length_b   1.000
_cell.length_c   1.000
_cell.angle_alpha   90.00
_cell.angle_beta   90.00
_cell.angle_gamma   90.00
#
_symmetry.space_group_name_H-M   'P 1'
#
loop_
_entity.id
_entity.type
_entity.pdbx_description
1 polymer ?
#
loop_
_entity_poly.entity_id
_entity_poly.type
_entity_poly.pdbx_seq_one_letter_code
_entity_poly.pdbx_strand_id
1 'polypeptide(L)'
;MARPIIVKTVWSAAGSLGIHLVPLPSYSPDLMAVEPLWRWLREDVTYHHCHATAEGLIRRVAAFEADVSADPCAVADRLWVKDHLDPEEEKLRFSK
;
A
#
# COMPACT_ATOMS: atom_id res chain seq x y z
N MET A 1 -4.39 -19.30 -18.27
CA MET A 1 -4.31 -18.54 -17.01
C MET A 1 -2.83 -18.27 -16.73
N ALA A 2 -2.33 -17.07 -17.03
CA ALA A 2 -0.92 -16.74 -16.89
C ALA A 2 -0.57 -16.70 -15.39
N ARG A 3 0.32 -17.59 -14.94
CA ARG A 3 0.87 -17.52 -13.58
C ARG A 3 1.87 -16.36 -13.57
N PRO A 4 1.65 -15.28 -12.80
CA PRO A 4 2.64 -14.22 -12.70
C PRO A 4 3.95 -14.84 -12.17
N ILE A 5 5.09 -14.41 -12.72
CA ILE A 5 6.41 -14.84 -12.28
C ILE A 5 6.66 -14.20 -10.91
N ILE A 6 6.09 -14.77 -9.86
CA ILE A 6 6.37 -14.38 -8.49
C ILE A 6 7.58 -15.17 -8.02
N VAL A 7 8.55 -14.48 -7.43
CA VAL A 7 9.79 -15.06 -6.93
C VAL A 7 9.45 -16.13 -5.88
N LYS A 8 9.76 -17.40 -6.16
CA LYS A 8 9.47 -18.55 -5.27
C LYS A 8 9.96 -18.33 -3.83
N THR A 9 11.01 -17.54 -3.65
CA THR A 9 11.59 -17.18 -2.35
C THR A 9 10.62 -16.44 -1.44
N VAL A 10 9.81 -15.51 -1.99
CA VAL A 10 8.87 -14.70 -1.18
C VAL A 10 7.74 -15.58 -0.63
N TRP A 11 7.18 -16.46 -1.45
CA TRP A 11 6.13 -17.39 -1.02
C TRP A 11 6.64 -18.38 0.03
N SER A 12 7.87 -18.88 -0.12
CA SER A 12 8.49 -19.77 0.85
C SER A 12 8.69 -19.07 2.21
N ALA A 13 9.19 -17.83 2.18
CA ALA A 13 9.36 -17.02 3.39
C ALA A 13 8.01 -16.71 4.07
N ALA A 14 7.00 -16.30 3.29
CA ALA A 14 5.66 -16.05 3.81
C ALA A 14 5.06 -17.31 4.46
N GLY A 15 5.18 -18.47 3.81
CA GLY A 15 4.74 -19.74 4.37
C GLY A 15 5.46 -20.10 5.67
N SER A 16 6.76 -19.85 5.76
CA SER A 16 7.56 -20.08 6.98
C SER A 16 7.15 -19.16 8.13
N LEU A 17 6.61 -17.97 7.83
CA LEU A 17 6.12 -17.00 8.80
C LEU A 17 4.62 -17.14 9.09
N GLY A 18 3.92 -18.10 8.47
CA GLY A 18 2.47 -18.25 8.60
C GLY A 18 1.65 -17.12 7.95
N ILE A 19 2.24 -16.38 6.99
CA ILE A 19 1.61 -15.27 6.29
C ILE A 19 0.91 -15.81 5.03
N HIS A 20 -0.39 -15.53 4.91
CA HIS A 20 -1.16 -15.84 3.71
C HIS A 20 -1.08 -14.71 2.68
N LEU A 21 -0.46 -14.98 1.52
CA LEU A 21 -0.36 -14.02 0.43
C LEU A 21 -1.60 -14.08 -0.47
N VAL A 22 -2.28 -12.96 -0.65
CA VAL A 22 -3.44 -12.81 -1.54
C VAL A 22 -3.03 -11.95 -2.74
N PRO A 23 -2.98 -12.50 -3.97
CA PRO A 23 -2.72 -11.69 -5.15
C PRO A 23 -3.95 -10.84 -5.47
N LEU A 24 -3.75 -9.53 -5.61
CA LEU A 24 -4.78 -8.61 -6.09
C LEU A 24 -4.85 -8.62 -7.62
N PRO A 25 -6.01 -8.26 -8.22
CA PRO A 25 -6.11 -8.07 -9.65
C PRO A 25 -5.14 -6.98 -10.14
N SER A 26 -4.71 -7.07 -11.40
CA SER A 26 -3.86 -6.06 -12.02
C SER A 26 -4.53 -4.68 -11.99
N TYR A 27 -3.75 -3.62 -11.82
CA TYR A 27 -4.23 -2.23 -11.81
C TYR A 27 -5.41 -1.97 -10.85
N SER A 28 -5.32 -2.48 -9.62
CA SER A 28 -6.34 -2.27 -8.57
C SER A 28 -5.84 -1.41 -7.39
N PRO A 29 -5.46 -0.14 -7.65
CA PRO A 29 -4.94 0.75 -6.59
C PRO A 29 -5.98 1.09 -5.52
N ASP A 30 -7.27 0.97 -5.86
CA ASP A 30 -8.42 1.19 -4.98
C ASP A 30 -8.60 0.08 -3.92
N LEU A 31 -7.98 -1.09 -4.14
CA LEU A 31 -7.92 -2.20 -3.18
C LEU A 31 -6.61 -2.20 -2.36
N MET A 32 -5.68 -1.28 -2.66
CA MET A 32 -4.35 -1.25 -2.06
C MET A 32 -4.24 -0.08 -1.09
N ALA A 33 -4.46 -0.30 0.21
CA ALA A 33 -4.36 0.73 1.25
C ALA A 33 -3.03 1.48 1.28
N VAL A 34 -1.95 0.86 0.80
CA VAL A 34 -0.64 1.49 0.67
C VAL A 34 -0.64 2.66 -0.32
N GLU A 35 -1.44 2.65 -1.38
CA GLU A 35 -1.52 3.71 -2.40
C GLU A 35 -2.00 5.05 -1.82
N PRO A 36 -3.18 5.15 -1.18
CA PRO A 36 -3.61 6.38 -0.53
C PRO A 36 -2.71 6.76 0.66
N LEU A 37 -2.14 5.80 1.39
CA LEU A 37 -1.18 6.07 2.45
C LEU A 37 0.09 6.74 1.90
N TRP A 38 0.61 6.28 0.76
CA TRP A 38 1.74 6.90 0.06
C TRP A 38 1.43 8.29 -0.48
N ARG A 39 0.19 8.50 -0.97
CA ARG A 39 -0.24 9.84 -1.34
C ARG A 39 -0.22 10.77 -0.13
N TRP A 40 -0.76 10.33 0.99
CA TRP A 40 -0.79 11.11 2.23
C TRP A 40 0.62 11.42 2.75
N LEU A 41 1.52 10.43 2.79
CA LEU A 41 2.93 10.65 3.15
C LEU A 41 3.55 11.75 2.28
N ARG A 42 3.33 11.71 0.96
CA ARG A 42 3.92 12.71 0.06
C ARG A 42 3.36 14.10 0.30
N GLU A 43 2.05 14.21 0.49
CA GLU A 43 1.37 15.47 0.81
C GLU A 43 1.95 16.12 2.08
N ASP A 44 2.15 15.34 3.13
CA ASP A 44 2.54 15.83 4.45
C ASP A 44 4.07 16.00 4.61
N VAL A 45 4.86 15.16 3.95
CA VAL A 45 6.32 15.11 4.15
C VAL A 45 7.10 15.76 3.02
N THR A 46 6.57 15.82 1.78
CA THR A 46 7.40 16.18 0.61
C THR A 46 6.84 17.25 -0.32
N TYR A 47 5.52 17.41 -0.48
CA TYR A 47 4.94 18.29 -1.51
C TYR A 47 5.30 19.77 -1.36
N HIS A 48 5.34 20.26 -0.12
CA HIS A 48 5.68 21.66 0.20
C HIS A 48 6.89 21.77 1.11
N HIS A 49 7.72 20.73 1.16
CA HIS A 49 8.85 20.63 2.06
C HIS A 49 10.12 20.23 1.31
N CYS A 50 11.14 21.08 1.40
CA CYS A 50 12.50 20.73 1.01
C CYS A 50 13.29 20.33 2.25
N HIS A 51 13.91 19.15 2.22
CA HIS A 51 14.78 18.69 3.31
C HIS A 51 16.22 18.95 2.93
N ALA A 52 16.97 19.61 3.83
CA ALA A 52 18.37 19.93 3.59
C ALA A 52 19.26 18.67 3.54
N THR A 53 18.84 17.58 4.20
CA THR A 53 19.57 16.32 4.26
C THR A 53 18.63 15.12 4.15
N ALA A 54 19.17 13.99 3.68
CA ALA A 54 18.45 12.72 3.67
C ALA A 54 18.02 12.29 5.08
N GLU A 55 18.85 12.53 6.10
CA GLU A 55 18.52 12.28 7.51
C GLU A 55 17.31 13.10 7.97
N GLY A 56 17.22 14.36 7.54
CA GLY A 56 16.07 15.21 7.83
C GLY A 56 14.77 14.67 7.23
N LEU A 57 14.83 14.16 6.00
CA LEU A 57 13.72 13.48 5.34
C LEU A 57 13.34 12.20 6.11
N ILE A 58 14.31 11.31 6.39
CA ILE A 58 14.08 10.05 7.10
C ILE A 58 13.42 10.31 8.46
N ARG A 59 13.90 11.30 9.21
CA ARG A 59 13.32 11.67 10.51
C ARG A 59 11.86 12.11 10.38
N ARG A 60 11.53 12.87 9.33
CA ARG A 60 10.14 13.29 9.09
C ARG A 60 9.24 12.15 8.64
N VAL A 61 9.74 11.23 7.82
CA VAL A 61 9.01 9.99 7.48
C VAL A 61 8.74 9.16 8.73
N ALA A 62 9.73 9.02 9.63
CA ALA A 62 9.57 8.27 10.88
C ALA A 62 8.57 8.95 11.85
N ALA A 63 8.55 10.28 11.90
CA ALA A 63 7.54 11.01 12.67
C ALA A 63 6.13 10.78 12.13
N PHE A 64 5.96 10.89 10.79
CA PHE A 64 4.69 10.56 10.14
C PHE A 64 4.25 9.12 10.45
N GLU A 65 5.16 8.14 10.36
CA GLU A 65 4.87 6.74 10.67
C GLU A 65 4.39 6.56 12.11
N ALA A 66 5.05 7.21 13.08
CA ALA A 66 4.65 7.17 14.48
C ALA A 66 3.26 7.78 14.69
N ASP A 67 2.97 8.90 14.04
CA ASP A 67 1.68 9.59 14.15
C ASP A 67 0.54 8.76 13.58
N VAL A 68 0.70 8.18 12.37
CA VAL A 68 -0.34 7.31 11.78
C VAL A 68 -0.52 6.01 12.56
N SER A 69 0.54 5.49 13.17
CA SER A 69 0.47 4.27 13.98
C SER A 69 -0.19 4.49 15.34
N ALA A 70 -0.31 5.73 15.81
CA ALA A 70 -0.92 6.05 17.10
C ALA A 70 -2.45 5.85 17.11
N ASP A 71 -3.11 6.00 15.95
CA ASP A 71 -4.55 5.75 15.80
C ASP A 71 -4.87 5.00 14.49
N PRO A 72 -4.80 3.66 14.52
CA PRO A 72 -5.09 2.84 13.35
C PRO A 72 -6.53 2.98 12.84
N CYS A 73 -7.49 3.32 13.71
CA CYS A 73 -8.89 3.49 13.32
C CYS A 73 -9.05 4.76 12.48
N ALA A 74 -8.45 5.88 12.92
CA ALA A 74 -8.45 7.11 12.14
C ALA A 74 -7.75 6.95 10.78
N VAL A 75 -6.69 6.12 10.72
CA VAL A 75 -6.07 5.76 9.44
C VAL A 75 -7.04 4.99 8.55
N ALA A 76 -7.70 3.95 9.06
CA ALA A 76 -8.68 3.18 8.30
C ALA A 76 -9.80 4.07 7.74
N ASP A 77 -10.36 4.95 8.58
CA ASP A 77 -11.40 5.91 8.18
C ASP A 77 -10.92 6.88 7.09
N ARG A 78 -9.66 7.30 7.15
CA ARG A 78 -9.07 8.21 6.15
C ARG A 78 -8.77 7.55 4.82
N LEU A 79 -8.27 6.31 4.83
CA LEU A 79 -7.76 5.66 3.61
C LEU A 79 -8.89 5.24 2.66
N TRP A 80 -10.12 5.04 3.15
CA TRP A 80 -11.34 4.76 2.38
C TRP A 80 -11.11 3.79 1.19
N VAL A 81 -10.39 2.71 1.43
CA VAL A 81 -10.15 1.69 0.40
C VAL A 81 -11.39 0.82 0.23
N LYS A 82 -11.57 0.30 -0.99
CA LYS A 82 -12.58 -0.73 -1.22
C LYS A 82 -12.18 -1.99 -0.44
N ASP A 83 -13.14 -2.57 0.28
CA ASP A 83 -12.98 -3.78 1.07
C ASP A 83 -13.51 -5.04 0.35
N HIS A 84 -14.14 -4.86 -0.80
CA HIS A 84 -14.68 -5.93 -1.64
C HIS A 84 -14.36 -5.71 -3.11
N LEU A 85 -14.31 -6.84 -3.83
CA LEU A 85 -14.23 -6.87 -5.29
C LEU A 85 -15.64 -6.73 -5.86
N ASP A 86 -15.84 -5.85 -6.85
CA ASP A 86 -17.05 -5.85 -7.68
C ASP A 86 -16.78 -6.66 -8.96
N PRO A 87 -17.37 -7.87 -9.10
CA PRO A 87 -17.12 -8.70 -10.27
C PRO A 87 -17.44 -8.04 -11.62
N GLU A 88 -18.36 -7.08 -11.69
CA GLU A 88 -18.68 -6.38 -12.93
C GLU A 88 -17.62 -5.33 -13.28
N GLU A 89 -17.13 -4.59 -12.28
CA GLU A 89 -16.05 -3.61 -12.46
C GLU A 89 -14.71 -4.30 -12.77
N GLU A 90 -14.39 -5.37 -12.05
CA GLU A 90 -13.10 -6.07 -12.18
C GLU A 90 -12.95 -6.77 -13.55
N LYS A 91 -14.06 -7.22 -14.17
CA LYS A 91 -14.05 -7.76 -15.54
C LYS A 91 -13.47 -6.77 -16.56
N LEU A 92 -13.65 -5.46 -16.32
CA LEU A 92 -13.18 -4.41 -17.23
C LEU A 92 -11.67 -4.13 -17.09
N ARG A 93 -11.02 -4.60 -16.01
CA ARG A 93 -9.60 -4.34 -15.73
C ARG A 93 -8.64 -5.31 -16.42
N PHE A 94 -9.17 -6.38 -17.01
CA PHE A 94 -8.41 -7.29 -17.85
C PHE A 94 -8.52 -6.84 -19.31
N SER A 95 -7.46 -6.21 -19.84
CA SER A 95 -7.31 -6.15 -21.31
C SER A 95 -7.19 -7.57 -21.86
N LYS A 96 -7.97 -7.88 -22.90
CA LYS A 96 -7.92 -9.15 -23.63
C LYS A 96 -6.51 -9.49 -24.12
#